data_AF-A0A235H4W0-F1
#
_entry.id   AF-A0A235H4W0-F1
#
_cell.length_a   1.000
_cell.length_b   1.000
_cell.length_c   1.000
_cell.angle_alpha   90.00
_cell.angle_beta   90.00
_cell.angle_gamma   90.00
#
_symmetry.space_group_name_H-M   'P 1'
#
loop_
_entity.id
_entity.type
_entity.pdbx_description
1 polymer ?
#
loop_
_entity_poly.entity_id
_entity_poly.type
_entity_poly.pdbx_seq_one_letter_code
_entity_poly.pdbx_strand_id
1 'polypeptide(L)' 'PAVVTADLRLNEPRYASLPNIMKAKKKPIETLAPDALGVDVAPRLTTLKVAEPAKRKAGVKVADVAALVDKLKNEARAI' A
#
# COMPACT_ATOMS: atom_id res chain seq x y z
N PRO A 1 -24.03 2.66 -15.34
CA PRO A 1 -22.78 3.29 -14.85
C PRO A 1 -22.30 2.52 -13.61
N ALA A 2 -21.00 2.28 -13.48
CA ALA A 2 -20.46 1.51 -12.37
C ALA A 2 -19.17 2.15 -11.84
N VAL A 3 -18.88 1.93 -10.57
CA VAL A 3 -17.63 2.32 -9.91
C VAL A 3 -16.82 1.06 -9.67
N VAL A 4 -15.54 1.06 -10.07
CA VAL A 4 -14.64 -0.09 -9.97
C VAL A 4 -13.34 0.34 -9.30
N THR A 5 -12.89 -0.43 -8.31
CA THR A 5 -11.57 -0.30 -7.68
C THR A 5 -10.66 -1.43 -8.15
N ALA A 6 -9.42 -1.12 -8.52
CA ALA A 6 -8.46 -2.11 -9.01
C ALA A 6 -7.56 -2.64 -7.89
N ASP A 7 -7.41 -3.96 -7.82
CA ASP A 7 -6.43 -4.66 -6.98
C ASP A 7 -5.13 -4.92 -7.77
N LEU A 8 -4.02 -5.20 -7.07
CA LEU A 8 -2.70 -5.45 -7.67
C LEU A 8 -2.68 -6.65 -8.64
N ARG A 9 -3.60 -7.60 -8.48
CA ARG A 9 -3.69 -8.80 -9.35
C ARG A 9 -4.46 -8.55 -10.65
N LEU A 10 -4.96 -7.34 -10.87
CA LEU A 10 -5.76 -7.02 -12.05
C LEU A 10 -4.92 -7.05 -13.33
N ASN A 11 -3.71 -6.51 -13.30
CA ASN A 11 -2.81 -6.44 -14.46
C ASN A 11 -1.35 -6.16 -14.06
N GLU A 12 -0.46 -6.23 -15.06
CA GLU A 12 0.91 -5.72 -14.98
C GLU A 12 1.00 -4.37 -15.73
N PRO A 13 1.23 -3.24 -15.04
CA PRO A 13 1.33 -1.94 -15.69
C PRO A 13 2.49 -1.88 -16.69
N ARG A 14 2.20 -1.48 -17.94
CA ARG A 14 3.23 -1.32 -18.98
C ARG A 14 4.14 -0.11 -18.69
N TYR A 15 5.39 -0.19 -19.14
CA TYR A 15 6.30 0.96 -19.17
C TYR A 15 5.84 2.03 -20.18
N ALA A 16 5.98 3.30 -19.80
CA ALA A 16 5.72 4.41 -20.71
C ALA A 16 6.92 4.59 -21.65
N SER A 17 6.67 4.58 -22.96
CA SER A 17 7.71 4.84 -23.95
C SER A 17 8.14 6.32 -23.96
N LEU A 18 9.40 6.60 -24.29
CA LEU A 18 9.93 7.97 -24.39
C LEU A 18 9.06 8.90 -25.28
N PRO A 19 8.58 8.47 -26.47
CA PRO A 19 7.67 9.29 -27.26
C PRO A 19 6.36 9.64 -26.53
N ASN A 20 5.82 8.70 -25.76
CA ASN A 20 4.58 8.92 -25.00
C ASN A 20 4.80 9.84 -23.81
N ILE A 21 5.96 9.79 -23.16
CA ILE A 21 6.32 10.72 -22.08
C ILE A 21 6.40 12.15 -22.62
N MET A 22 7.03 12.35 -23.79
CA MET A 22 7.14 13.67 -24.42
C MET A 22 5.78 14.22 -24.85
N LYS A 23 4.88 13.36 -25.37
CA LYS A 23 3.49 13.76 -25.69
C LYS A 23 2.70 14.10 -24.42
N ALA A 24 2.84 13.32 -23.36
CA ALA A 24 2.13 13.54 -22.10
C ALA A 24 2.48 14.89 -21.45
N LYS A 25 3.76 15.30 -21.48
CA LYS A 25 4.20 16.62 -20.99
C LYS A 25 3.53 17.81 -21.70
N LYS A 26 3.11 17.63 -22.95
CA LYS A 26 2.43 18.68 -23.73
C LYS A 26 0.92 18.70 -23.52
N LYS A 27 0.35 17.68 -22.87
CA LYS A 27 -1.09 17.66 -22.59
C LYS A 27 -1.41 18.68 -21.51
N PRO A 28 -2.42 19.54 -21.70
CA PRO A 28 -2.84 20.47 -20.67
C PRO A 28 -3.34 19.68 -19.45
N ILE A 29 -2.91 20.10 -18.27
CA ILE A 29 -3.44 19.62 -16.98
C ILE A 29 -4.25 20.78 -16.40
N GLU A 30 -5.56 20.63 -16.41
CA GLU A 30 -6.45 21.60 -15.79
C GLU A 30 -6.31 21.52 -14.27
N THR A 31 -6.15 22.67 -13.63
CA THR A 31 -6.05 22.78 -12.17
C THR A 31 -7.30 23.48 -11.67
N LEU A 32 -8.13 22.75 -10.92
CA LEU A 32 -9.35 23.27 -10.32
C LEU A 32 -9.22 23.26 -8.79
N ALA A 33 -9.69 24.32 -8.15
CA ALA A 33 -9.88 24.35 -6.71
C ALA A 33 -11.18 23.62 -6.34
N PRO A 34 -11.26 22.94 -5.17
CA PRO A 34 -12.50 22.33 -4.70
C PRO A 34 -13.69 23.31 -4.65
N ASP A 35 -13.43 24.59 -4.34
CA ASP A 35 -14.43 25.66 -4.32
C ASP A 35 -15.12 25.87 -5.67
N ALA A 36 -14.41 25.64 -6.78
CA ALA A 36 -14.98 25.73 -8.13
C ALA A 36 -16.02 24.64 -8.40
N LEU A 37 -16.03 23.57 -7.59
CA LEU A 37 -16.98 22.47 -7.63
C LEU A 37 -18.00 22.53 -6.48
N GLY A 38 -17.94 23.54 -5.61
CA GLY A 38 -18.82 23.68 -4.46
C GLY A 38 -18.64 22.59 -3.39
N VAL A 39 -17.44 22.01 -3.28
CA VAL A 39 -17.15 20.91 -2.35
C VAL A 39 -16.48 21.43 -1.08
N ASP A 40 -17.10 21.16 0.08
CA ASP A 40 -16.50 21.41 1.39
C ASP A 40 -15.44 20.34 1.71
N VAL A 41 -14.21 20.80 1.95
CA VAL A 41 -13.05 19.95 2.28
C VAL A 41 -12.67 20.03 3.77
N ALA A 42 -13.54 20.59 4.62
CA ALA A 42 -13.33 20.64 6.06
C ALA A 42 -13.10 19.22 6.64
N PRO A 43 -11.97 18.98 7.33
CA PRO A 43 -11.71 17.68 7.94
C PRO A 43 -12.77 17.35 8.99
N ARG A 44 -13.41 16.20 8.84
CA ARG A 44 -14.35 15.66 9.84
C ARG A 44 -13.67 14.82 10.92
N LEU A 45 -12.38 14.54 10.74
CA LEU A 45 -11.58 13.68 11.61
C LEU A 45 -10.31 14.41 12.02
N THR A 46 -9.89 14.21 13.27
CA THR A 46 -8.64 14.75 13.81
C THR A 46 -7.65 13.62 14.06
N THR A 47 -6.46 13.70 13.46
CA THR A 47 -5.37 12.74 13.74
C THR A 47 -4.78 13.03 15.11
N LEU A 48 -5.09 12.19 16.10
CA LEU A 48 -4.65 12.41 17.48
C LEU A 48 -3.20 11.99 17.73
N LYS A 49 -2.75 10.90 17.11
CA LYS A 49 -1.42 10.34 17.33
C LYS A 49 -0.99 9.49 16.13
N VAL A 50 0.30 9.58 15.80
CA VAL A 50 0.99 8.65 14.89
C VAL A 50 2.16 8.08 15.67
N ALA A 51 2.31 6.77 15.66
CA ALA A 51 3.39 6.08 16.34
C ALA A 51 3.88 4.92 15.48
N GLU A 52 5.16 4.58 15.63
CA GLU A 52 5.72 3.39 14.99
C GLU A 52 5.02 2.11 15.53
N PRO A 53 4.85 1.08 14.69
CA PRO A 53 4.35 -0.21 15.16
C PRO A 53 5.35 -0.84 16.14
N ALA A 54 4.86 -1.78 16.95
CA ALA A 54 5.72 -2.53 17.86
C ALA A 54 6.85 -3.23 17.09
N LYS A 55 8.09 -3.03 17.54
CA LYS A 55 9.25 -3.71 16.94
C LYS A 55 9.10 -5.22 17.11
N ARG A 56 9.32 -5.97 16.02
CA ARG A 56 9.33 -7.44 16.05
C ARG A 56 10.44 -7.91 16.98
N LYS A 57 10.14 -8.85 17.89
CA LYS A 57 11.16 -9.52 18.71
C LYS A 57 12.15 -10.27 17.81
N ALA A 58 13.41 -10.36 18.24
CA ALA A 58 14.42 -11.13 17.51
C ALA A 58 13.98 -12.59 17.32
N GLY A 59 14.16 -13.11 16.11
CA GLY A 59 13.91 -14.52 15.81
C GLY A 59 15.08 -15.41 16.26
N VAL A 60 14.85 -16.72 16.23
CA VAL A 60 15.86 -17.74 16.57
C VAL A 60 16.17 -18.58 15.32
N LYS A 61 17.45 -18.81 15.04
CA LYS A 61 17.89 -19.78 14.03
C LYS A 61 17.92 -21.18 14.66
N VAL A 62 17.45 -22.18 13.95
CA VAL A 62 17.46 -23.60 14.37
C VAL A 62 18.44 -24.40 13.52
N ALA A 63 18.99 -25.47 14.09
CA ALA A 63 20.03 -26.28 13.45
C ALA A 63 19.46 -27.23 12.38
N ASP A 64 18.22 -27.68 12.52
CA ASP A 64 17.60 -28.66 11.64
C ASP A 64 16.06 -28.53 11.60
N VAL A 65 15.45 -29.36 10.77
CA VAL A 65 13.99 -29.40 10.55
C VAL A 65 13.25 -29.93 11.77
N ALA A 66 13.81 -30.88 12.53
CA ALA A 66 13.15 -31.44 13.71
C ALA A 66 12.99 -30.37 14.79
N ALA A 67 14.05 -29.60 15.06
CA ALA A 67 14.03 -28.46 15.96
C ALA A 67 13.09 -27.34 15.49
N LEU A 68 12.91 -27.15 14.18
CA LEU A 68 11.92 -26.22 13.64
C LEU A 68 10.49 -26.67 13.97
N VAL A 69 10.16 -27.93 13.69
CA VAL A 69 8.81 -28.48 13.90
C VAL A 69 8.46 -28.49 15.38
N ASP A 70 9.41 -28.85 16.25
CA ASP A 70 9.22 -28.83 17.70
C ASP A 70 8.89 -27.42 18.22
N LYS A 71 9.68 -26.41 17.82
CA LYS A 71 9.42 -25.01 18.21
C LYS A 71 8.11 -24.47 17.64
N LEU A 72 7.72 -24.86 16.44
CA LEU A 72 6.46 -24.42 15.84
C LEU A 72 5.24 -25.01 16.56
N LYS A 73 5.31 -26.28 16.97
CA LYS A 73 4.23 -26.96 17.73
C LYS A 73 4.14 -26.46 19.17
N ASN A 74 5.27 -26.37 19.86
CA ASN A 74 5.28 -26.17 21.31
C ASN A 74 5.37 -24.69 21.72
N GLU A 75 6.17 -23.88 21.03
CA GLU A 75 6.39 -22.47 21.39
C GLU A 75 5.49 -21.52 20.59
N ALA A 76 5.41 -21.70 19.27
CA ALA A 76 4.69 -20.78 18.38
C ALA A 76 3.21 -21.13 18.20
N ARG A 77 2.79 -22.38 18.47
CA ARG A 77 1.44 -22.93 18.25
C ARG A 77 0.86 -22.55 16.88
N ALA A 78 1.71 -22.54 15.87
CA ALA A 78 1.35 -22.10 14.52
C ALA A 78 0.96 -23.26 13.59
N ILE A 79 1.21 -24.49 14.03
CA ILE A 79 0.92 -25.77 13.35
C ILE A 79 0.52 -26.80 14.40
#